data_AF-A0A938QUR8-F1
#
_entry.id   AF-A0A938QUR8-F1
#
_cell.length_a   1.000
_cell.length_b   1.000
_cell.length_c   1.000
_cell.angle_alpha   90.00
_cell.angle_beta   90.00
_cell.angle_gamma   90.00
#
_symmetry.space_group_name_H-M   'P 1'
#
loop_
_entity.id
_entity.type
_entity.pdbx_description
1 polymer ?
#
loop_
_entity_poly.entity_id
_entity_poly.type
_entity_poly.pdbx_seq_one_letter_code
_entity_poly.pdbx_strand_id
1 'polypeptide(L)'
;MNRAVVMLAAVVAFAAPEAQAAVDLTEEDFRLYCGYLDALEQPDIAKLKDDKAREAKIAKMAKVKPAQVSTALEKGRVAGATCDEIGKRAAKDAKAALDKALPGRITFFELDTSDPSHVVALVSWLGIDKKKLVEESCGIAAALAETAPLTKTIAVRGVDPTAVDPKADTAAWFEAKITGANAKRIDKGRIWEYATTRYRKLFDGVVER
;
A
#
# COMPACT_ATOMS: atom_id res chain seq x y z
N MET A 1 -40.96 12.61 57.18
CA MET A 1 -40.14 11.41 56.86
C MET A 1 -39.91 11.38 55.36
N ASN A 2 -38.83 11.98 54.85
CA ASN A 2 -38.49 11.93 53.42
C ASN A 2 -37.14 11.25 53.24
N ARG A 3 -37.16 10.04 52.66
CA ARG A 3 -35.98 9.26 52.28
C ARG A 3 -35.45 9.80 50.94
N ALA A 4 -34.25 10.36 50.94
CA ALA A 4 -33.51 10.63 49.72
C ALA A 4 -32.88 9.31 49.22
N VAL A 5 -33.28 8.88 48.03
CA VAL A 5 -32.69 7.72 47.34
C VAL A 5 -31.49 8.23 46.55
N VAL A 6 -30.31 7.69 46.86
CA VAL A 6 -29.05 7.90 46.16
C VAL A 6 -29.09 7.12 44.85
N MET A 7 -29.01 7.82 43.71
CA MET A 7 -28.73 7.19 42.41
C MET A 7 -27.23 7.33 42.12
N LEU A 8 -26.50 6.23 42.24
CA LEU A 8 -25.11 6.11 41.80
C LEU A 8 -25.12 5.81 40.29
N ALA A 9 -24.83 6.81 39.46
CA ALA A 9 -24.67 6.61 38.02
C ALA A 9 -23.31 5.95 37.75
N ALA A 10 -23.32 4.69 37.33
CA ALA A 10 -22.14 3.99 36.85
C ALA A 10 -21.76 4.52 35.47
N VAL A 11 -20.70 5.35 35.40
CA VAL A 11 -20.08 5.75 34.14
C VAL A 11 -19.26 4.56 33.63
N VAL A 12 -19.81 3.83 32.67
CA VAL A 12 -19.05 2.83 31.91
C VAL A 12 -18.16 3.59 30.94
N ALA A 13 -16.88 3.74 31.30
CA ALA A 13 -15.85 4.23 30.40
C ALA A 13 -15.66 3.21 29.28
N PHE A 14 -16.25 3.47 28.12
CA PHE A 14 -15.88 2.77 26.89
C PHE A 14 -14.44 3.15 26.55
N ALA A 15 -13.51 2.24 26.82
CA ALA A 15 -12.17 2.31 26.27
C ALA A 15 -12.30 2.22 24.74
N ALA A 16 -12.07 3.35 24.05
CA ALA A 16 -11.91 3.35 22.61
C ALA A 16 -10.68 2.50 22.28
N PRO A 17 -10.75 1.57 21.30
CA PRO A 17 -9.55 0.88 20.84
C PRO A 17 -8.57 1.92 20.33
N GLU A 18 -7.35 1.93 20.87
CA GLU A 18 -6.26 2.75 20.36
C GLU A 18 -6.10 2.43 18.88
N ALA A 19 -6.37 3.43 18.04
CA ALA A 19 -6.00 3.39 16.64
C ALA A 19 -4.48 3.26 16.59
N GLN A 20 -3.98 2.02 16.47
CA GLN A 20 -2.57 1.76 16.23
C GLN A 20 -2.17 2.59 15.02
N ALA A 21 -1.31 3.58 15.25
CA ALA A 21 -0.78 4.41 14.20
C ALA A 21 -0.27 3.52 13.07
N ALA A 22 -0.60 3.87 11.83
CA ALA A 22 -0.14 3.14 10.66
C ALA A 22 1.39 3.01 10.76
N VAL A 23 1.88 1.77 10.80
CA VAL A 23 3.32 1.52 10.82
C VAL A 23 3.88 2.04 9.50
N ASP A 24 4.84 2.96 9.57
CA ASP A 24 5.54 3.48 8.39
C ASP A 24 6.51 2.42 7.83
N LEU A 25 5.94 1.35 7.28
CA LEU A 25 6.64 0.25 6.64
C LEU A 25 6.85 0.59 5.16
N THR A 26 8.08 0.94 4.79
CA THR A 26 8.42 1.25 3.40
C THR A 26 8.59 0.00 2.55
N GLU A 27 8.64 0.15 1.22
CA GLU A 27 9.00 -0.93 0.28
C GLU A 27 10.27 -1.67 0.71
N GLU A 28 11.32 -0.91 1.07
CA GLU A 28 12.60 -1.49 1.48
C GLU A 28 12.51 -2.21 2.83
N ASP A 29 11.73 -1.68 3.77
CA ASP A 29 11.51 -2.33 5.06
C ASP A 29 10.77 -3.66 4.87
N PHE A 30 9.72 -3.68 4.03
CA PHE A 30 8.97 -4.90 3.71
C PHE A 30 9.86 -5.95 3.03
N ARG A 31 10.65 -5.54 2.03
CA ARG A 31 11.61 -6.40 1.34
C ARG A 31 12.61 -7.02 2.31
N LEU A 32 13.20 -6.22 3.19
CA LEU A 32 14.19 -6.68 4.16
C LEU A 32 13.58 -7.60 5.22
N TYR A 33 12.36 -7.28 5.69
CA TYR A 33 11.64 -8.11 6.65
C TYR A 33 11.33 -9.49 6.07
N CYS A 34 10.72 -9.55 4.88
CA CYS A 34 10.39 -10.81 4.23
C CYS A 34 11.63 -11.61 3.85
N GLY A 35 12.63 -10.94 3.26
CA GLY A 35 13.91 -11.59 2.95
C GLY A 35 14.63 -12.11 4.19
N TYR A 36 14.43 -11.51 5.38
CA TYR A 36 14.95 -12.05 6.62
C TYR A 36 14.21 -13.32 7.05
N LEU A 37 12.88 -13.33 7.01
CA LEU A 37 12.09 -14.52 7.34
C LEU A 37 12.45 -15.70 6.44
N ASP A 38 12.55 -15.47 5.13
CA ASP A 38 12.97 -16.49 4.16
C ASP A 38 14.41 -16.95 4.42
N ALA A 39 15.31 -16.02 4.77
CA ALA A 39 16.70 -16.36 5.06
C ALA A 39 16.86 -17.20 6.33
N LEU A 40 15.97 -17.09 7.32
CA LEU A 40 16.01 -17.95 8.51
C LEU A 40 15.80 -19.43 8.19
N GLU A 41 15.12 -19.74 7.09
CA GLU A 41 14.91 -21.11 6.62
C GLU A 41 16.15 -21.70 5.93
N GLN A 42 17.12 -20.86 5.56
CA GLN A 42 18.34 -21.32 4.91
C GLN A 42 19.23 -22.11 5.88
N PRO A 43 19.74 -23.30 5.50
CA PRO A 43 20.48 -24.17 6.42
C PRO A 43 21.72 -23.54 7.06
N ASP A 44 22.35 -22.58 6.39
CA ASP A 44 23.57 -21.90 6.83
C ASP A 44 23.29 -20.68 7.73
N ILE A 45 22.05 -20.21 7.79
CA ILE A 45 21.55 -19.21 8.73
C ILE A 45 20.90 -19.89 9.93
N ALA A 46 20.08 -20.93 9.70
CA ALA A 46 19.39 -21.69 10.74
C ALA A 46 20.36 -22.30 11.78
N LYS A 47 21.57 -22.68 11.34
CA LYS A 47 22.65 -23.20 12.21
C LYS A 47 23.26 -22.15 13.14
N LEU A 48 23.12 -20.85 12.83
CA LEU A 48 23.59 -19.79 13.70
C LEU A 48 22.64 -19.72 14.91
N LYS A 49 23.21 -19.71 16.12
CA LYS A 49 22.42 -19.63 17.38
C LYS A 49 22.28 -18.20 17.89
N ASP A 50 23.12 -17.28 17.41
CA ASP A 50 23.13 -15.88 17.81
C ASP A 50 22.36 -15.05 16.78
N ASP A 51 21.35 -14.32 17.24
CA ASP A 51 20.52 -13.49 16.38
C ASP A 51 21.31 -12.33 15.76
N LYS A 52 22.33 -11.81 16.46
CA LYS A 52 23.22 -10.79 15.89
C LYS A 52 24.06 -11.34 14.74
N ALA A 53 24.56 -12.57 14.88
CA ALA A 53 25.28 -13.25 13.80
C ALA A 53 24.36 -13.53 12.59
N ARG A 54 23.10 -13.91 12.81
CA ARG A 54 22.09 -14.07 11.75
C ARG A 54 21.85 -12.76 11.01
N GLU A 55 21.54 -11.69 11.75
CA GLU A 55 21.32 -10.36 11.18
C GLU A 55 22.52 -9.86 10.38
N ALA A 56 23.74 -10.00 10.91
CA ALA A 56 24.96 -9.56 10.22
C ALA A 56 25.17 -10.31 8.89
N LYS A 57 24.88 -11.62 8.87
CA LYS A 57 25.01 -12.45 7.67
C LYS A 57 23.93 -12.13 6.64
N ILE A 58 22.68 -11.99 7.06
CA ILE A 58 21.56 -11.61 6.20
C ILE A 58 21.78 -10.19 5.64
N ALA A 59 22.25 -9.25 6.45
CA ALA A 59 22.60 -7.90 5.99
C ALA A 59 23.66 -7.92 4.88
N LYS A 60 24.67 -8.78 5.01
CA LYS A 60 25.69 -8.99 3.96
C LYS A 60 25.10 -9.55 2.68
N MET A 61 24.20 -10.53 2.77
CA MET A 61 23.50 -11.11 1.60
C MET A 61 22.62 -10.06 0.90
N ALA A 62 21.91 -9.25 1.68
CA ALA A 62 21.06 -8.17 1.18
C ALA A 62 21.85 -6.89 0.79
N LYS A 63 23.17 -6.88 0.99
CA LYS A 63 24.08 -5.74 0.71
C LYS A 63 23.67 -4.44 1.43
N VAL A 64 23.17 -4.56 2.65
CA VAL A 64 22.75 -3.44 3.52
C VAL A 64 23.53 -3.44 4.84
N LYS A 65 23.39 -2.38 5.62
CA LYS A 65 23.95 -2.33 6.98
C LYS A 65 23.09 -3.17 7.94
N PRO A 66 23.68 -3.86 8.94
CA PRO A 66 22.90 -4.59 9.95
C PRO A 66 21.82 -3.75 10.64
N ALA A 67 22.11 -2.47 10.90
CA ALA A 67 21.13 -1.54 11.47
C ALA A 67 19.87 -1.35 10.60
N GLN A 68 19.99 -1.45 9.28
CA GLN A 68 18.83 -1.37 8.38
C GLN A 68 17.96 -2.62 8.48
N VAL A 69 18.58 -3.80 8.58
CA VAL A 69 17.85 -5.07 8.80
C VAL A 69 17.12 -5.01 10.14
N SER A 70 17.81 -4.64 11.22
CA SER A 70 17.21 -4.52 12.56
C SER A 70 16.03 -3.54 12.57
N THR A 71 16.17 -2.37 11.92
CA THR A 71 15.06 -1.40 11.79
C THR A 71 13.86 -1.98 11.02
N ALA A 72 14.12 -2.66 9.90
CA ALA A 72 13.08 -3.29 9.11
C ALA A 72 12.37 -4.42 9.87
N LEU A 73 13.10 -5.18 10.70
CA LEU A 73 12.54 -6.22 11.57
C LEU A 73 11.58 -5.65 12.61
N GLU A 74 11.99 -4.59 13.29
CA GLU A 74 11.14 -3.95 14.29
C GLU A 74 9.86 -3.39 13.64
N LYS A 75 9.99 -2.69 12.51
CA LYS A 75 8.81 -2.21 11.76
C LYS A 75 7.92 -3.35 11.28
N GLY A 76 8.50 -4.38 10.68
CA GLY A 76 7.78 -5.54 10.16
C GLY A 76 7.01 -6.27 11.26
N ARG A 77 7.63 -6.51 12.42
CA ARG A 77 6.99 -7.14 13.58
C ARG A 77 5.81 -6.35 14.14
N VAL A 78 5.87 -5.01 14.11
CA VAL A 78 4.73 -4.17 14.49
C VAL A 78 3.63 -4.20 13.42
N ALA A 79 4.01 -4.34 12.14
CA ALA A 79 3.07 -4.40 11.02
C ALA A 79 2.32 -5.73 10.94
N GLY A 80 2.95 -6.86 11.27
CA GLY A 80 2.36 -8.20 11.28
C GLY A 80 3.38 -9.31 11.62
N ALA A 81 2.89 -10.54 11.81
CA ALA A 81 3.74 -11.70 12.12
C ALA A 81 4.32 -12.38 10.88
N THR A 82 3.68 -12.20 9.72
CA THR A 82 4.10 -12.78 8.43
C THR A 82 3.97 -11.77 7.30
N CYS A 83 4.69 -12.00 6.20
CA CYS A 83 4.57 -11.17 4.99
C CYS A 83 3.17 -11.19 4.37
N ASP A 84 2.51 -12.35 4.40
CA ASP A 84 1.14 -12.51 3.91
C ASP A 84 0.14 -11.69 4.75
N GLU A 85 0.30 -11.67 6.08
CA GLU A 85 -0.54 -10.86 6.96
C GLU A 85 -0.37 -9.36 6.68
N ILE A 86 0.88 -8.89 6.57
CA ILE A 86 1.19 -7.49 6.24
C ILE A 86 0.60 -7.12 4.87
N GLY A 87 0.80 -7.99 3.86
CA GLY A 87 0.27 -7.78 2.51
C GLY A 87 -1.26 -7.70 2.49
N LYS A 88 -1.95 -8.61 3.17
CA LYS A 88 -3.42 -8.60 3.30
C LYS A 88 -3.93 -7.34 3.98
N ARG A 89 -3.24 -6.86 5.03
CA ARG A 89 -3.60 -5.61 5.71
C ARG A 89 -3.44 -4.41 4.78
N ALA A 90 -2.30 -4.29 4.13
CA ALA A 90 -2.04 -3.21 3.18
C ALA A 90 -3.02 -3.23 1.99
N ALA A 91 -3.36 -4.42 1.48
CA ALA A 91 -4.37 -4.58 0.43
C ALA A 91 -5.75 -4.10 0.90
N LYS A 92 -6.16 -4.45 2.13
CA LYS A 92 -7.43 -3.99 2.70
C LYS A 92 -7.47 -2.47 2.85
N ASP A 93 -6.41 -1.86 3.39
CA ASP A 93 -6.34 -0.42 3.62
C ASP A 93 -6.29 0.35 2.30
N ALA A 94 -5.52 -0.15 1.32
CA ALA A 94 -5.49 0.37 -0.04
C ALA A 94 -6.86 0.29 -0.71
N LYS A 95 -7.56 -0.85 -0.63
CA LYS A 95 -8.89 -1.00 -1.20
C LYS A 95 -9.88 0.00 -0.60
N ALA A 96 -9.86 0.18 0.72
CA ALA A 96 -10.70 1.16 1.40
C ALA A 96 -10.41 2.60 0.94
N ALA A 97 -9.13 2.94 0.74
CA ALA A 97 -8.73 4.25 0.24
C ALA A 97 -9.18 4.49 -1.21
N LEU A 98 -9.06 3.47 -2.07
CA LEU A 98 -9.52 3.51 -3.45
C LEU A 98 -11.05 3.66 -3.53
N ASP A 99 -11.79 2.91 -2.71
CA ASP A 99 -13.25 3.01 -2.64
C ASP A 99 -13.72 4.38 -2.14
N LYS A 100 -12.95 5.01 -1.25
CA LYS A 100 -13.21 6.40 -0.83
C LYS A 100 -12.88 7.40 -1.94
N ALA A 101 -11.80 7.17 -2.69
CA ALA A 101 -11.36 8.07 -3.76
C ALA A 101 -12.30 8.02 -4.98
N LEU A 102 -12.80 6.83 -5.33
CA LEU A 102 -13.67 6.58 -6.47
C LEU A 102 -14.84 5.66 -6.10
N PRO A 103 -15.83 6.16 -5.33
CA PRO A 103 -16.94 5.36 -4.83
C PRO A 103 -17.70 4.63 -5.92
N GLY A 104 -17.82 3.30 -5.79
CA GLY A 104 -18.55 2.44 -6.72
C GLY A 104 -17.93 2.29 -8.11
N ARG A 105 -16.72 2.81 -8.33
CA ARG A 105 -16.08 2.81 -9.65
C ARG A 105 -14.87 1.88 -9.77
N ILE A 106 -14.32 1.39 -8.66
CA ILE A 106 -13.23 0.41 -8.68
C ILE A 106 -13.77 -0.95 -9.12
N THR A 107 -13.33 -1.44 -10.28
CA THR A 107 -13.78 -2.73 -10.85
C THR A 107 -12.82 -3.87 -10.53
N PHE A 108 -11.55 -3.54 -10.32
CA PHE A 108 -10.53 -4.51 -9.97
C PHE A 108 -9.47 -3.83 -9.10
N PHE A 109 -9.04 -4.54 -8.07
CA PHE A 109 -7.87 -4.16 -7.29
C PHE A 109 -7.16 -5.41 -6.80
N GLU A 110 -5.85 -5.46 -7.01
CA GLU A 110 -4.96 -6.48 -6.49
C GLU A 110 -3.68 -5.80 -6.00
N LEU A 111 -3.20 -6.22 -4.82
CA LEU A 111 -1.87 -5.89 -4.32
C LEU A 111 -1.07 -7.18 -4.29
N ASP A 112 -0.26 -7.39 -5.32
CA ASP A 112 0.58 -8.58 -5.45
C ASP A 112 1.85 -8.42 -4.61
N THR A 113 1.89 -9.13 -3.49
CA THR A 113 3.04 -9.21 -2.58
C THR A 113 3.82 -10.51 -2.69
N SER A 114 3.63 -11.28 -3.77
CA SER A 114 4.30 -12.58 -3.98
C SER A 114 5.82 -12.45 -4.11
N ASP A 115 6.30 -11.33 -4.68
CA ASP A 115 7.71 -10.92 -4.66
C ASP A 115 7.88 -9.67 -3.78
N PRO A 116 8.41 -9.81 -2.54
CA PRO A 116 8.68 -8.67 -1.66
C PRO A 116 9.64 -7.62 -2.25
N SER A 117 10.45 -7.97 -3.26
CA SER A 117 11.34 -7.02 -3.95
C SER A 117 10.64 -6.22 -5.05
N HIS A 118 9.45 -6.65 -5.47
CA HIS A 118 8.68 -6.06 -6.56
C HIS A 118 7.17 -6.10 -6.29
N VAL A 119 6.72 -5.48 -5.20
CA VAL A 119 5.27 -5.40 -4.91
C VAL A 119 4.56 -4.52 -5.95
N VAL A 120 3.48 -5.04 -6.52
CA VAL A 120 2.68 -4.37 -7.57
C VAL A 120 1.24 -4.16 -7.11
N ALA A 121 0.77 -2.91 -7.19
CA ALA A 121 -0.65 -2.61 -7.10
C ALA A 121 -1.26 -2.50 -8.50
N LEU A 122 -2.27 -3.31 -8.80
CA LEU A 122 -3.04 -3.23 -10.04
C LEU A 122 -4.43 -2.68 -9.74
N VAL A 123 -4.82 -1.59 -10.41
CA VAL A 123 -6.12 -0.95 -10.23
C VAL A 123 -6.80 -0.77 -11.57
N SER A 124 -8.05 -1.22 -11.67
CA SER A 124 -8.95 -0.84 -12.77
C SER A 124 -10.17 -0.10 -12.23
N TRP A 125 -10.60 0.94 -12.94
CA TRP A 125 -11.80 1.70 -12.59
C TRP A 125 -12.62 2.12 -13.81
N LEU A 126 -13.92 2.30 -13.61
CA LEU A 126 -14.84 2.85 -14.60
C LEU A 126 -14.53 4.34 -14.81
N GLY A 127 -14.06 4.73 -15.98
CA GLY A 127 -13.77 6.11 -16.36
C GLY A 127 -15.02 6.85 -16.80
N ILE A 128 -15.55 7.79 -16.02
CA ILE A 128 -16.81 8.48 -16.36
C ILE A 128 -16.59 9.60 -17.38
N ASP A 129 -15.49 10.34 -17.25
CA ASP A 129 -15.11 11.43 -18.15
C ASP A 129 -13.69 11.21 -18.66
N LYS A 130 -13.54 10.97 -19.98
CA LYS A 130 -12.25 10.78 -20.64
C LYS A 130 -11.24 11.88 -20.32
N LYS A 131 -11.70 13.13 -20.18
CA LYS A 131 -10.82 14.28 -19.93
C LYS A 131 -10.22 14.27 -18.53
N LYS A 132 -10.82 13.52 -17.60
CA LYS A 132 -10.41 13.45 -16.19
C LYS A 132 -9.59 12.22 -15.85
N LEU A 133 -9.36 11.30 -16.79
CA LEU A 133 -8.67 10.03 -16.50
C LEU A 133 -7.26 10.24 -15.94
N VAL A 134 -6.54 11.28 -16.37
CA VAL A 134 -5.22 11.63 -15.83
C VAL A 134 -5.33 12.16 -14.39
N GLU A 135 -6.35 12.96 -14.08
CA GLU A 135 -6.59 13.46 -12.72
C GLU A 135 -6.95 12.31 -11.78
N GLU A 136 -7.85 11.43 -12.22
CA GLU A 136 -8.28 10.26 -11.47
C GLU A 136 -7.11 9.29 -11.23
N SER A 137 -6.26 9.04 -12.24
CA SER A 137 -5.09 8.18 -12.08
C SER A 137 -4.05 8.76 -11.13
N CYS A 138 -3.85 10.09 -11.13
CA CYS A 138 -3.04 10.77 -10.11
C CYS A 138 -3.63 10.59 -8.71
N GLY A 139 -4.96 10.69 -8.57
CA GLY A 139 -5.66 10.49 -7.31
C GLY A 139 -5.50 9.07 -6.77
N ILE A 140 -5.67 8.07 -7.64
CA ILE A 140 -5.43 6.65 -7.34
C ILE A 140 -3.98 6.44 -6.87
N ALA A 141 -3.01 6.91 -7.65
CA ALA A 141 -1.59 6.74 -7.34
C ALA A 141 -1.23 7.38 -6.00
N ALA A 142 -1.69 8.61 -5.74
CA ALA A 142 -1.46 9.30 -4.48
C ALA A 142 -2.15 8.62 -3.28
N ALA A 143 -3.34 8.04 -3.49
CA ALA A 143 -4.02 7.26 -2.45
C ALA A 143 -3.21 6.02 -2.07
N LEU A 144 -2.77 5.25 -3.07
CA LEU A 144 -1.99 4.04 -2.85
C LEU A 144 -0.60 4.31 -2.26
N ALA A 145 0.05 5.41 -2.64
CA ALA A 145 1.33 5.80 -2.07
C ALA A 145 1.27 6.08 -0.56
N GLU A 146 0.10 6.51 -0.06
CA GLU A 146 -0.16 6.77 1.36
C GLU A 146 -0.56 5.49 2.11
N THR A 147 -1.45 4.68 1.54
CA THR A 147 -2.06 3.53 2.25
C THR A 147 -1.37 2.20 2.01
N ALA A 148 -0.58 2.07 0.95
CA ALA A 148 0.25 0.91 0.67
C ALA A 148 1.69 1.34 0.34
N PRO A 149 2.42 1.95 1.31
CA PRO A 149 3.76 2.49 1.12
C PRO A 149 4.83 1.43 0.76
N LEU A 150 4.49 0.15 0.88
CA LEU A 150 5.29 -0.99 0.45
C LEU A 150 5.23 -1.26 -1.07
N THR A 151 4.33 -0.60 -1.79
CA THR A 151 4.15 -0.76 -3.25
C THR A 151 5.31 -0.14 -4.02
N LYS A 152 5.95 -0.94 -4.87
CA LYS A 152 7.00 -0.48 -5.79
C LYS A 152 6.43 0.09 -7.08
N THR A 153 5.45 -0.61 -7.66
CA THR A 153 4.83 -0.25 -8.95
C THR A 153 3.32 -0.18 -8.79
N ILE A 154 2.73 0.90 -9.27
CA ILE A 154 1.27 1.08 -9.36
C ILE A 154 0.91 1.07 -10.84
N ALA A 155 0.14 0.07 -11.26
CA ALA A 155 -0.44 -0.04 -12.59
C ALA A 155 -1.92 0.38 -12.53
N VAL A 156 -2.32 1.30 -13.40
CA VAL A 156 -3.65 1.90 -13.41
C VAL A 156 -4.29 1.70 -14.79
N ARG A 157 -5.56 1.29 -14.81
CA ARG A 157 -6.37 1.13 -16.02
C ARG A 157 -7.77 1.75 -15.88
N GLY A 158 -8.00 2.84 -16.61
CA GLY A 158 -9.32 3.46 -16.73
C GLY A 158 -10.08 2.82 -17.91
N VAL A 159 -11.25 2.23 -17.62
CA VAL A 159 -12.04 1.51 -18.62
C VAL A 159 -13.32 2.26 -19.00
N ASP A 160 -13.75 2.10 -20.24
CA ASP A 160 -15.05 2.55 -20.72
C ASP A 160 -16.17 1.93 -19.88
N PRO A 161 -17.04 2.74 -19.24
CA PRO A 161 -18.13 2.23 -18.42
C PRO A 161 -19.21 1.51 -19.24
N THR A 162 -19.20 1.69 -20.56
CA THR A 162 -20.15 1.08 -21.50
C THR A 162 -19.56 -0.10 -22.26
N ALA A 163 -18.29 -0.46 -22.01
CA ALA A 163 -17.68 -1.61 -22.67
C ALA A 163 -18.40 -2.91 -22.31
N VAL A 164 -18.66 -3.72 -23.34
CA VAL A 164 -19.25 -5.06 -23.21
C VAL A 164 -18.34 -5.98 -22.40
N ASP A 165 -17.03 -5.89 -22.62
CA ASP A 165 -16.00 -6.58 -21.83
C ASP A 165 -15.01 -5.55 -21.25
N PRO A 166 -15.14 -5.16 -19.97
CA PRO A 166 -14.23 -4.23 -19.32
C PRO A 166 -12.77 -4.71 -19.21
N LYS A 167 -12.51 -6.00 -19.41
CA LYS A 167 -11.16 -6.59 -19.38
C LYS A 167 -10.48 -6.60 -20.75
N ALA A 168 -11.24 -6.43 -21.84
CA ALA A 168 -10.68 -6.37 -23.18
C ALA A 168 -9.83 -5.10 -23.35
N ASP A 169 -8.71 -5.19 -24.07
CA ASP A 169 -7.84 -4.03 -24.31
C ASP A 169 -8.53 -2.92 -25.10
N THR A 170 -9.60 -3.22 -25.84
CA THR A 170 -10.43 -2.24 -26.52
C THR A 170 -11.27 -1.39 -25.56
N ALA A 171 -11.52 -1.87 -24.34
CA ALA A 171 -12.24 -1.12 -23.31
C ALA A 171 -11.37 -0.11 -22.57
N ALA A 172 -10.05 -0.19 -22.68
CA ALA A 172 -9.14 0.72 -21.99
C ALA A 172 -9.16 2.11 -22.64
N TRP A 173 -9.58 3.13 -21.87
CA TRP A 173 -9.44 4.53 -22.24
C TRP A 173 -8.12 5.11 -21.73
N PHE A 174 -7.60 4.60 -20.62
CA PHE A 174 -6.33 5.03 -20.03
C PHE A 174 -5.57 3.84 -19.45
N GLU A 175 -4.28 3.73 -19.73
CA GLU A 175 -3.38 2.80 -19.05
C GLU A 175 -2.06 3.50 -18.74
N ALA A 176 -1.52 3.28 -17.55
CA ALA A 176 -0.21 3.80 -17.19
C ALA A 176 0.40 3.02 -16.02
N LYS A 177 1.70 3.22 -15.81
CA LYS A 177 2.43 2.74 -14.63
C LYS A 177 3.11 3.90 -13.93
N ILE A 178 3.26 3.83 -12.61
CA ILE A 178 4.02 4.79 -11.83
C ILE A 178 4.72 4.08 -10.68
N THR A 179 5.95 4.49 -10.36
CA THR A 179 6.64 3.95 -9.19
C THR A 179 6.04 4.52 -7.89
N GLY A 180 6.07 3.77 -6.80
CA GLY A 180 5.63 4.26 -5.48
C GLY A 180 6.36 5.53 -5.07
N ALA A 181 7.66 5.62 -5.36
CA ALA A 181 8.47 6.82 -5.14
C ALA A 181 7.98 8.04 -5.94
N ASN A 182 7.59 7.86 -7.20
CA ASN A 182 7.02 8.94 -8.00
C ASN A 182 5.60 9.31 -7.55
N ALA A 183 4.78 8.34 -7.17
CA ALA A 183 3.43 8.57 -6.69
C ALA A 183 3.41 9.41 -5.40
N LYS A 184 4.38 9.22 -4.48
CA LYS A 184 4.57 10.06 -3.28
C LYS A 184 4.83 11.54 -3.59
N ARG A 185 5.21 11.89 -4.82
CA ARG A 185 5.47 13.27 -5.26
C ARG A 185 4.20 14.00 -5.73
N ILE A 186 3.06 13.30 -5.81
CA ILE A 186 1.78 13.87 -6.20
C ILE A 186 1.13 14.52 -4.98
N ASP A 187 0.99 15.85 -5.01
CA ASP A 187 0.21 16.59 -4.02
C ASP A 187 -1.29 16.49 -4.37
N LYS A 188 -2.05 15.79 -3.52
CA LYS A 188 -3.50 15.58 -3.66
C LYS A 188 -4.28 16.89 -3.80
N GLY A 189 -3.87 17.95 -3.10
CA GLY A 189 -4.54 19.26 -3.14
C GLY A 189 -4.37 20.00 -4.47
N ARG A 190 -3.42 19.59 -5.31
CA ARG A 190 -3.04 20.26 -6.55
C ARG A 190 -3.17 19.38 -7.79
N ILE A 191 -3.84 18.22 -7.68
CA ILE A 191 -4.07 17.32 -8.82
C ILE A 191 -4.78 18.04 -9.96
N TRP A 192 -5.85 18.79 -9.67
CA TRP A 192 -6.61 19.54 -10.67
C TRP A 192 -5.76 20.57 -11.44
N GLU A 193 -4.70 21.08 -10.83
CA GLU A 193 -3.79 22.07 -11.46
C GLU A 193 -2.70 21.39 -12.29
N TYR A 194 -2.22 20.23 -11.82
CA TYR A 194 -0.95 19.65 -12.26
C TYR A 194 -1.04 18.26 -12.89
N ALA A 195 -2.22 17.63 -12.92
CA ALA A 195 -2.41 16.28 -13.46
C ALA A 195 -1.88 16.17 -14.89
N THR A 196 -2.36 17.01 -15.81
CA THR A 196 -2.04 16.93 -17.24
C THR A 196 -0.67 17.51 -17.61
N THR A 197 -0.05 18.30 -16.72
CA THR A 197 1.20 19.01 -17.00
C THR A 197 2.41 18.38 -16.30
N ARG A 198 2.40 18.36 -14.97
CA ARG A 198 3.54 17.92 -14.14
C ARG A 198 3.43 16.45 -13.78
N TYR A 199 2.27 15.99 -13.33
CA TYR A 199 2.12 14.65 -12.77
C TYR A 199 2.00 13.57 -13.86
N ARG A 200 1.42 13.87 -15.02
CA ARG A 200 1.41 12.97 -16.18
C ARG A 200 2.81 12.46 -16.54
N LYS A 201 3.84 13.30 -16.38
CA LYS A 201 5.25 12.95 -16.69
C LYS A 201 5.89 12.01 -15.67
N LEU A 202 5.23 11.76 -14.54
CA LEU A 202 5.65 10.78 -13.54
C LEU A 202 5.21 9.36 -13.90
N PHE A 203 4.28 9.24 -14.85
CA PHE A 203 3.79 7.98 -15.34
C PHE A 203 4.61 7.50 -16.55
N ASP A 204 4.86 6.20 -16.57
CA ASP A 204 5.48 5.46 -17.66
C ASP A 204 4.40 4.74 -18.50
N GLY A 205 4.67 4.57 -19.78
CA GLY A 205 3.83 3.75 -20.67
C GLY A 205 2.39 4.26 -20.82
N VAL A 206 2.18 5.58 -20.78
CA VAL A 206 0.84 6.19 -20.87
C VAL A 206 0.19 5.90 -22.22
N VAL A 207 -0.96 5.24 -22.19
CA VAL A 207 -1.86 5.01 -23.32
C VAL A 207 -3.17 5.76 -23.06
N GLU A 208 -3.59 6.60 -24.01
CA GLU A 208 -4.84 7.38 -23.96
C GLU A 208 -5.63 7.12 -25.25
N ARG A 209 -6.92 6.75 -25.16
CA ARG A 209 -7.78 6.40 -26.31
C ARG A 209 -9.13 7.11 -26.31
#